data_AF-A0A354QSM3-F1
#
_entry.id   AF-A0A354QSM3-F1
#
_cell.length_a   1.000
_cell.length_b   1.000
_cell.length_c   1.000
_cell.angle_alpha   90.00
_cell.angle_beta   90.00
_cell.angle_gamma   90.00
#
_symmetry.space_group_name_H-M   'P 1'
#
loop_
_entity.id
_entity.type
_entity.pdbx_description
1 polymer ?
#
loop_
_entity_poly.entity_id
_entity_poly.type
_entity_poly.pdbx_seq_one_letter_code
_entity_poly.pdbx_strand_id
1 'polypeptide(L)'
;MKLLVVGSGGREHAIAKKLLESPQVEQVFVAPGNDGMTLDGLKLVSIGISEHAALIDFAKANDVTWTFIGPDDALAAGIVDDFNQAGL
;
A
#
# COMPACT_ATOMS: atom_id res chain seq x y z
N MET A 1 -3.63 13.14 4.32
CA MET A 1 -4.19 11.78 4.16
C MET A 1 -3.09 10.72 4.12
N LYS A 2 -3.36 9.51 4.62
CA LYS A 2 -2.40 8.40 4.63
C LYS A 2 -2.81 7.35 3.61
N LEU A 3 -1.87 6.86 2.81
CA LEU A 3 -2.13 5.94 1.70
C LEU A 3 -1.34 4.64 1.87
N LEU A 4 -1.85 3.54 1.32
CA LEU A 4 -1.15 2.26 1.25
C LEU A 4 -0.92 1.87 -0.21
N VAL A 5 0.29 1.45 -0.54
CA VAL A 5 0.65 0.84 -1.83
C VAL A 5 1.06 -0.60 -1.58
N VAL A 6 0.40 -1.55 -2.23
CA VAL A 6 0.74 -2.98 -2.14
C VAL A 6 1.64 -3.35 -3.32
N GLY A 7 2.75 -4.02 -3.02
CA GLY A 7 3.78 -4.50 -3.93
C GLY A 7 5.18 -4.01 -3.58
N SER A 8 6.19 -4.42 -4.36
CA SER A 8 7.61 -4.19 -4.07
C SER A 8 8.46 -3.82 -5.29
N GLY A 9 7.84 -3.72 -6.47
CA GLY A 9 8.54 -3.44 -7.72
C GLY A 9 8.79 -1.96 -7.97
N GLY A 10 9.45 -1.67 -9.10
CA GLY A 10 9.72 -0.29 -9.53
C GLY A 10 8.45 0.49 -9.87
N ARG A 11 7.38 -0.18 -10.30
CA ARG A 11 6.07 0.45 -10.55
C ARG A 11 5.48 1.00 -9.26
N GLU A 12 5.45 0.20 -8.20
CA GLU A 12 4.94 0.62 -6.90
C GLU A 12 5.81 1.73 -6.31
N HIS A 13 7.13 1.68 -6.52
CA HIS A 13 8.04 2.75 -6.09
C HIS A 13 7.70 4.07 -6.79
N ALA A 14 7.60 4.06 -8.12
CA ALA A 14 7.29 5.27 -8.89
C ALA A 14 5.94 5.88 -8.49
N ILE A 15 4.91 5.05 -8.30
CA ILE A 15 3.58 5.48 -7.89
C ILE A 15 3.61 6.04 -6.46
N ALA A 16 4.18 5.31 -5.50
CA ALA A 16 4.26 5.72 -4.11
C ALA A 16 5.02 7.04 -3.95
N LYS A 17 6.13 7.20 -4.66
CA LYS A 17 6.90 8.45 -4.71
C LYS A 17 6.05 9.60 -5.25
N LYS A 18 5.32 9.37 -6.35
CA LYS A 18 4.48 10.41 -6.93
C LYS A 18 3.32 10.82 -6.02
N LEU A 19 2.73 9.87 -5.29
CA LEU A 19 1.69 10.15 -4.31
C LEU A 19 2.20 11.01 -3.15
N LEU A 20 3.43 10.75 -2.68
CA LEU A 20 4.04 11.51 -1.57
C LEU A 20 4.34 12.98 -1.94
N GLU A 21 4.46 13.31 -3.22
CA GLU A 21 4.63 14.71 -3.68
C GLU A 21 3.35 15.56 -3.52
N SER A 22 2.19 14.93 -3.32
CA SER A 22 0.93 15.66 -3.17
C SER A 22 0.86 16.38 -1.82
N PRO A 23 0.52 17.68 -1.76
CA PRO A 23 0.38 18.40 -0.49
C PRO A 23 -0.78 17.88 0.39
N GLN A 24 -1.66 17.04 -0.16
CA GLN A 24 -2.75 16.42 0.58
C GLN A 24 -2.34 15.09 1.22
N VAL A 25 -1.18 14.53 0.86
CA VAL A 25 -0.68 13.24 1.34
C VAL A 25 0.35 13.48 2.44
N GLU A 26 0.08 12.95 3.63
CA GLU A 26 0.98 13.06 4.78
C GLU A 26 1.98 11.90 4.84
N GLN A 27 1.53 10.72 4.38
CA GLN A 27 2.32 9.50 4.44
C GLN A 27 1.87 8.54 3.36
N VAL A 28 2.84 7.86 2.74
CA VAL A 28 2.61 6.67 1.93
C VAL A 28 3.29 5.49 2.62
N PHE A 29 2.51 4.46 2.89
CA PHE A 29 2.98 3.14 3.31
C PHE A 29 3.16 2.24 2.09
N VAL A 30 4.14 1.36 2.11
CA VAL A 30 4.34 0.36 1.04
C VAL A 30 4.52 -1.02 1.65
N ALA A 31 3.75 -2.01 1.16
CA ALA A 31 3.72 -3.36 1.70
C ALA A 31 3.97 -4.42 0.60
N PRO A 32 5.05 -5.22 0.65
CA PRO A 32 6.19 -5.09 1.56
C PRO A 32 7.16 -3.97 1.16
N GLY A 33 7.08 -3.48 -0.09
CA GLY A 33 8.04 -2.54 -0.66
C GLY A 33 9.45 -3.11 -0.84
N ASN A 34 10.44 -2.23 -1.05
CA ASN A 34 11.85 -2.56 -1.13
C ASN A 34 12.70 -1.47 -0.44
N ASP A 35 13.93 -1.79 -0.03
CA ASP A 35 14.79 -0.87 0.75
C ASP A 35 15.06 0.46 0.03
N GLY A 36 15.09 0.47 -1.31
CA GLY A 36 15.30 1.69 -2.10
C GLY A 36 14.21 2.73 -1.91
N MET A 37 12.99 2.31 -1.57
CA MET A 37 11.86 3.20 -1.32
C MET A 37 12.05 4.06 -0.05
N THR A 38 12.82 3.58 0.93
CA THR A 38 13.07 4.32 2.17
C THR A 38 13.85 5.63 1.93
N LEU A 39 14.68 5.66 0.89
CA LEU A 39 15.45 6.83 0.48
C LEU A 39 14.55 7.97 -0.03
N ASP A 40 13.33 7.65 -0.48
CA ASP A 40 12.32 8.60 -0.94
C ASP A 40 11.27 8.93 0.14
N GLY A 41 11.50 8.55 1.41
CA GLY A 41 10.60 8.87 2.53
C GLY A 41 9.36 7.98 2.63
N LEU A 42 9.30 6.89 1.86
CA LEU A 42 8.23 5.90 1.93
C LEU A 42 8.40 5.01 3.17
N LYS A 43 7.29 4.67 3.84
CA LYS A 43 7.32 3.79 5.02
C LYS A 43 7.01 2.36 4.62
N LEU A 44 8.02 1.49 4.75
CA LEU A 44 7.85 0.07 4.51
C LEU A 44 7.05 -0.59 5.63
N VAL A 45 6.21 -1.54 5.26
CA VAL A 45 5.41 -2.36 6.16
C VAL A 45 5.70 -3.81 5.83
N SER A 46 6.17 -4.59 6.81
CA SER A 46 6.55 -5.99 6.60
C SER A 46 5.32 -6.91 6.55
N ILE A 47 4.44 -6.67 5.58
CA ILE A 47 3.24 -7.49 5.29
C ILE A 47 3.30 -7.90 3.81
N GLY A 48 3.11 -9.18 3.56
CA GLY A 48 3.14 -9.78 2.23
C GLY A 48 1.89 -9.46 1.41
N ILE A 49 2.02 -9.53 0.08
CA ILE A 49 0.93 -9.18 -0.85
C ILE A 49 -0.27 -10.14 -0.77
N SER A 50 -0.07 -11.36 -0.26
CA SER A 50 -1.11 -12.38 -0.07
C SER A 50 -1.73 -12.36 1.33
N GLU A 51 -1.27 -11.49 2.23
CA GLU A 51 -1.72 -11.41 3.62
C GLU A 51 -2.88 -10.40 3.76
N HIS A 52 -3.97 -10.62 3.00
CA HIS A 52 -5.06 -9.64 2.86
C HIS A 52 -5.63 -9.19 4.21
N ALA A 53 -5.88 -10.13 5.14
CA ALA A 53 -6.36 -9.82 6.48
C ALA A 53 -5.41 -8.87 7.25
N ALA A 54 -4.11 -9.13 7.19
CA ALA A 54 -3.11 -8.27 7.83
C ALA A 54 -3.03 -6.89 7.17
N LEU A 55 -3.15 -6.81 5.84
CA LEU A 55 -3.19 -5.55 5.11
C LEU A 55 -4.44 -4.72 5.46
N ILE A 56 -5.59 -5.36 5.62
CA ILE A 56 -6.85 -4.73 6.03
C ILE A 56 -6.75 -4.21 7.48
N ASP A 57 -6.25 -5.04 8.40
CA ASP A 57 -6.05 -4.65 9.79
C ASP A 57 -5.07 -3.49 9.90
N PHE A 58 -3.98 -3.52 9.12
CA PHE A 58 -3.04 -2.43 9.03
C PHE A 58 -3.69 -1.14 8.50
N ALA A 59 -4.45 -1.23 7.41
CA ALA A 59 -5.12 -0.10 6.80
C ALA A 59 -6.10 0.58 7.79
N LYS A 60 -6.89 -0.23 8.51
CA LYS A 60 -7.80 0.26 9.56
C LYS A 60 -7.05 0.89 10.73
N ALA A 61 -6.04 0.21 11.26
CA ALA A 61 -5.28 0.67 12.42
C ALA A 61 -4.49 1.96 12.15
N ASN A 62 -4.20 2.26 10.88
CA ASN A 62 -3.43 3.43 10.48
C ASN A 62 -4.27 4.53 9.83
N ASP A 63 -5.60 4.41 9.78
CA ASP A 63 -6.50 5.34 9.09
C ASP A 63 -6.11 5.57 7.62
N VAL A 64 -5.79 4.50 6.91
CA VAL A 64 -5.50 4.55 5.48
C VAL A 64 -6.76 4.99 4.73
N THR A 65 -6.62 6.04 3.92
CA THR A 65 -7.73 6.66 3.21
C THR A 65 -8.15 5.88 1.98
N TRP A 66 -7.19 5.31 1.25
CA TRP A 66 -7.40 4.35 0.17
C TRP A 66 -6.11 3.62 -0.15
N THR A 67 -6.22 2.50 -0.86
CA THR A 67 -5.11 1.59 -1.16
C THR A 67 -4.90 1.45 -2.67
N PHE A 68 -3.64 1.51 -3.13
CA PHE A 68 -3.24 1.13 -4.49
C PHE A 68 -2.74 -0.31 -4.50
N ILE A 69 -3.28 -1.14 -5.40
CA ILE A 69 -2.84 -2.53 -5.59
C ILE A 69 -2.01 -2.61 -6.87
N GLY A 70 -0.72 -2.90 -6.73
CA GLY A 70 0.19 -3.05 -7.86
C GLY A 70 0.27 -4.47 -8.44
N PRO A 71 0.55 -5.52 -7.62
CA PRO A 71 0.75 -6.88 -8.10
C PRO A 71 -0.50 -7.53 -8.70
N ASP A 72 -0.35 -8.09 -9.89
CA ASP A 72 -1.44 -8.79 -10.59
C ASP A 72 -1.89 -10.05 -9.83
N ASP A 73 -0.97 -10.74 -9.15
CA ASP A 73 -1.28 -11.92 -8.34
C ASP A 73 -2.21 -11.59 -7.16
N ALA A 74 -2.04 -10.42 -6.53
CA ALA A 74 -2.91 -9.98 -5.44
C ALA A 74 -4.31 -9.62 -5.95
N LEU A 75 -4.37 -8.97 -7.12
CA LEU A 75 -5.64 -8.70 -7.80
C LEU A 75 -6.39 -10.00 -8.15
N ALA A 76 -5.68 -10.97 -8.75
CA ALA A 76 -6.25 -12.27 -9.10
C ALA A 76 -6.72 -13.08 -7.87
N ALA A 77 -6.09 -12.85 -6.71
CA ALA A 77 -6.47 -13.45 -5.44
C ALA A 77 -7.67 -12.77 -4.75
N GLY A 78 -8.25 -11.70 -5.33
CA GLY A 78 -9.45 -11.05 -4.80
C GLY A 78 -9.19 -10.00 -3.71
N ILE A 79 -7.97 -9.46 -3.60
CA ILE A 79 -7.63 -8.47 -2.54
C ILE A 79 -8.58 -7.25 -2.55
N VAL A 80 -9.04 -6.82 -3.72
CA VAL A 80 -9.95 -5.69 -3.86
C VAL A 80 -11.33 -6.02 -3.28
N ASP A 81 -11.82 -7.24 -3.50
CA ASP A 81 -13.09 -7.70 -2.95
C ASP A 81 -13.03 -7.78 -1.41
N ASP A 82 -11.93 -8.30 -0.87
CA ASP A 82 -11.69 -8.38 0.58
C ASP A 82 -11.64 -6.99 1.23
N PHE A 83 -10.95 -6.02 0.61
CA PHE A 83 -10.90 -4.63 1.09
C PHE A 83 -12.29 -3.96 1.07
N ASN A 84 -13.03 -4.10 -0.03
CA ASN A 84 -14.37 -3.55 -0.15
C ASN A 84 -15.33 -4.16 0.88
N GLN A 85 -15.27 -5.49 1.11
CA GLN A 85 -16.08 -6.16 2.12
C GLN A 85 -15.75 -5.66 3.54
N ALA A 86 -14.50 -5.25 3.77
CA ALA A 86 -14.03 -4.67 5.02
C ALA A 86 -14.37 -3.17 5.19
N GLY A 87 -14.96 -2.54 4.18
CA GLY A 87 -15.34 -1.12 4.18
C GLY A 87 -14.18 -0.15 3.87
N LEU A 88 -13.16 -0.62 3.13
CA LEU A 88 -11.99 0.14 2.70
C LEU A 88 -11.97 0.37 1.20
#